data_AF-A0A1I5C789-F1
#
_entry.id   AF-A0A1I5C789-F1
#
_cell.length_a   1.000
_cell.length_b   1.000
_cell.length_c   1.000
_cell.angle_alpha   90.00
_cell.angle_beta   90.00
_cell.angle_gamma   90.00
#
_symmetry.space_group_name_H-M   'P 1'
#
loop_
_entity.id
_entity.type
_entity.pdbx_description
1 polymer ?
#
loop_
_entity_poly.entity_id
_entity_poly.type
_entity_poly.pdbx_seq_one_letter_code
_entity_poly.pdbx_strand_id
1 'polypeptide(L)'
;MSRTTLPCTEVSREVAEALTEAFRGAIRREQPAVGTEHVLSALLDGDSAAGKVLAPTVRASGSMMGVIRAKGIGDHWVHDEDAEPVHDLAVTGLLREAEWAARQKDSDVPPPTGALRAALRQALLYADEHGTPRANTAHLLMGLLHSPQNRAHEALRECRVDRSDVLARLQVHPSAREPGEPPRTDTARTLRKMGLLTGRRGQLSVRLVAKLFGNGAPVFMVLRPEARRQAIRLGHGEVTTAHLLLAVLALDEQLTAAGERFSPELAGSSTAAERLRTRGVTLHAAASAALDLVPAAENRPRAGEFPENGALLKVLTKARWRAEENGVPAGTDVLLAELLAEPDGLAGALLTGLGVDTDDLV
;
A
#
# COMPACT_ATOMS: atom_id res chain seq x y z
N MET A 1 13.05 -14.76 -17.32
CA MET A 1 13.09 -14.60 -15.85
C MET A 1 11.69 -14.79 -15.33
N SER A 2 11.42 -15.82 -14.52
CA SER A 2 10.10 -16.06 -13.95
C SER A 2 9.75 -14.93 -12.98
N ARG A 3 8.63 -14.23 -13.18
CA ARG A 3 8.12 -13.23 -12.25
C ARG A 3 7.60 -13.98 -11.01
N THR A 4 8.44 -14.14 -9.99
CA THR A 4 7.98 -14.67 -8.69
C THR A 4 7.07 -13.64 -8.06
N THR A 5 5.77 -13.93 -8.01
CA THR A 5 4.78 -13.16 -7.26
C THR A 5 5.09 -13.20 -5.77
N LEU A 6 5.22 -12.04 -5.14
CA LEU A 6 5.32 -11.98 -3.69
C LEU A 6 3.96 -12.34 -3.06
N PRO A 7 3.94 -13.25 -2.08
CA PRO A 7 2.71 -13.65 -1.39
C PRO A 7 2.17 -12.53 -0.49
N CYS A 8 3.04 -11.70 0.09
CA CYS A 8 2.69 -10.47 0.80
C CYS A 8 3.00 -9.24 -0.06
N THR A 9 2.02 -8.35 -0.25
CA THR A 9 2.17 -7.13 -1.06
C THR A 9 1.93 -5.84 -0.28
N GLU A 10 1.56 -5.94 0.99
CA GLU A 10 1.20 -4.80 1.84
C GLU A 10 2.17 -4.59 2.99
N VAL A 11 2.16 -3.36 3.51
CA VAL A 11 2.94 -2.95 4.68
C VAL A 11 2.05 -2.34 5.75
N SER A 12 2.51 -2.37 6.99
CA SER A 12 1.86 -1.67 8.09
C SER A 12 1.97 -0.15 7.92
N ARG A 13 1.09 0.60 8.58
CA ARG A 13 1.11 2.07 8.54
C ARG A 13 2.43 2.63 9.05
N GLU A 14 3.02 2.02 10.08
CA GLU A 14 4.30 2.46 10.64
C GLU A 14 5.43 2.29 9.62
N VAL A 15 5.42 1.23 8.81
CA VAL A 15 6.38 1.06 7.71
C VAL A 15 6.15 2.12 6.62
N ALA A 16 4.91 2.37 6.23
CA ALA A 16 4.60 3.41 5.24
C ALA A 16 5.01 4.81 5.73
N GLU A 17 4.85 5.09 7.02
CA GLU A 17 5.29 6.32 7.67
C GLU A 17 6.82 6.42 7.72
N ALA A 18 7.53 5.35 8.07
CA ALA A 18 8.99 5.30 8.06
C ALA A 18 9.57 5.53 6.66
N LEU A 19 8.97 4.91 5.62
CA LEU A 19 9.37 5.15 4.24
C LEU A 19 9.11 6.61 3.83
N THR A 20 7.93 7.15 4.13
CA THR A 20 7.62 8.56 3.86
C THR A 20 8.63 9.49 4.54
N GLU A 21 9.00 9.21 5.78
CA GLU A 21 9.97 10.03 6.52
C GLU A 21 11.40 9.88 5.99
N ALA A 22 11.77 8.70 5.50
CA ALA A 22 13.05 8.49 4.81
C ALA A 22 13.15 9.38 3.56
N PHE A 23 12.11 9.41 2.72
CA PHE A 23 12.04 10.29 1.55
C PHE A 23 12.10 11.77 1.95
N ARG A 24 11.30 12.20 2.95
CA ARG A 24 11.33 13.59 3.44
C ARG A 24 12.71 13.96 3.99
N GLY A 25 13.34 13.04 4.71
CA GLY A 25 14.68 13.21 5.25
C GLY A 25 15.76 13.36 4.18
N ALA A 26 15.64 12.63 3.07
CA ALA A 26 16.52 12.76 1.92
C ALA A 26 16.30 14.11 1.20
N ILE A 27 15.04 14.49 0.94
CA ILE A 27 14.67 15.77 0.31
C ILE A 27 15.20 16.96 1.12
N ARG A 28 14.97 16.98 2.44
CA ARG A 28 15.44 18.08 3.32
C ARG A 28 16.95 18.23 3.37
N ARG A 29 17.70 17.18 3.00
CA ARG A 29 19.16 17.15 2.99
C ARG A 29 19.73 17.18 1.58
N GLU A 30 18.88 17.37 0.57
CA GLU A 30 19.24 17.40 -0.86
C GLU A 30 20.08 16.17 -1.25
N GLN A 31 19.74 15.01 -0.69
CA GLN A 31 20.42 13.76 -0.98
C GLN A 31 20.03 13.25 -2.37
N PRO A 32 20.97 12.71 -3.15
CA PRO A 32 20.71 12.29 -4.52
C PRO A 32 19.86 11.01 -4.61
N ALA A 33 19.75 10.24 -3.53
CA ALA A 33 19.00 8.99 -3.48
C ALA A 33 18.42 8.71 -2.09
N VAL A 34 17.40 7.87 -2.01
CA VAL A 34 16.83 7.35 -0.75
C VAL A 34 17.31 5.93 -0.51
N GLY A 35 18.14 5.77 0.50
CA GLY A 35 18.83 4.53 0.80
C GLY A 35 18.38 3.77 2.05
N THR A 36 19.09 2.70 2.37
CA THR A 36 18.80 1.85 3.56
C THR A 36 19.07 2.58 4.88
N GLU A 37 20.06 3.47 4.91
CA GLU A 37 20.41 4.33 6.04
C GLU A 37 19.31 5.36 6.34
N HIS A 38 18.61 5.85 5.32
CA HIS A 38 17.50 6.78 5.48
C HIS A 38 16.30 6.12 6.18
N VAL A 39 15.99 4.89 5.80
CA VAL A 39 14.91 4.11 6.43
C VAL A 39 15.30 3.67 7.84
N LEU A 40 16.56 3.26 8.05
CA LEU A 40 17.08 2.97 9.39
C LEU A 40 16.96 4.19 10.30
N SER A 41 17.32 5.38 9.79
CA SER A 41 17.18 6.64 10.51
C SER A 41 15.73 6.93 10.88
N ALA A 42 14.78 6.71 9.97
CA ALA A 42 13.35 6.90 10.25
C ALA A 42 12.81 5.92 11.31
N LEU A 43 13.28 4.66 11.30
CA LEU A 43 12.90 3.65 12.31
C LEU A 43 13.41 3.99 13.71
N LEU A 44 14.59 4.62 13.81
CA LEU A 44 15.20 5.05 15.06
C LEU A 44 14.56 6.31 15.66
N ASP A 45 14.04 7.20 14.81
CA ASP A 45 13.40 8.45 15.22
C ASP A 45 11.96 8.22 15.73
N GLY A 46 11.29 7.19 15.21
CA GLY A 46 9.93 6.81 15.63
C GLY A 46 9.87 5.87 16.84
N ASP A 47 8.68 5.80 17.47
CA ASP A 47 8.39 4.83 18.55
C ASP A 47 8.04 3.45 17.98
N SER A 48 8.96 2.84 17.24
CA SER A 48 8.74 1.53 16.60
C SER A 48 9.27 0.37 17.46
N ALA A 49 8.61 -0.80 17.37
CA ALA A 49 9.12 -2.03 18.00
C ALA A 49 10.53 -2.38 17.49
N ALA A 50 10.77 -2.19 16.19
CA ALA A 50 12.09 -2.38 15.59
C ALA A 50 13.16 -1.43 16.17
N GLY A 51 12.83 -0.15 16.34
CA GLY A 51 13.71 0.83 16.96
C GLY A 51 14.07 0.44 18.40
N LYS A 52 13.09 -0.03 19.18
CA LYS A 52 13.30 -0.52 20.55
C LYS A 52 14.21 -1.75 20.62
N VAL A 53 14.09 -2.68 19.67
CA VAL A 53 14.97 -3.86 19.60
C VAL A 53 16.38 -3.45 19.18
N LEU A 54 16.50 -2.60 18.16
CA LEU A 54 17.79 -2.16 17.61
C LEU A 54 18.59 -1.32 18.61
N ALA A 55 17.93 -0.33 19.21
CA ALA A 55 18.53 0.66 20.08
C ALA A 55 17.65 0.86 21.32
N PRO A 56 17.77 -0.02 22.34
CA PRO A 56 16.87 -0.02 23.49
C PRO A 56 17.02 1.21 24.40
N THR A 57 18.00 2.07 24.14
CA THR A 57 18.24 3.30 24.91
C THR A 57 18.28 4.50 23.98
N VAL A 58 17.79 5.65 24.46
CA VAL A 58 17.85 6.94 23.75
C VAL A 58 19.29 7.27 23.32
N ARG A 59 20.27 6.92 24.16
CA ARG A 59 21.69 7.12 23.86
C ARG A 59 22.15 6.29 22.66
N ALA A 60 21.74 5.02 22.59
CA ALA A 60 22.08 4.15 21.46
C ALA A 60 21.45 4.68 20.16
N SER A 61 20.18 5.09 20.19
CA SER A 61 19.50 5.67 19.02
C SER A 61 20.20 6.95 18.56
N GLY A 62 20.49 7.86 19.50
CA GLY A 62 21.20 9.11 19.21
C GLY A 62 22.60 8.90 18.63
N SER A 63 23.35 7.91 19.14
CA SER A 63 24.67 7.55 18.63
C SER A 63 24.60 7.08 17.17
N MET A 64 23.67 6.17 16.85
CA MET A 64 23.51 5.63 15.49
C MET A 64 23.02 6.69 14.51
N MET A 65 22.06 7.52 14.93
CA MET A 65 21.61 8.68 14.16
C MET A 65 22.76 9.67 13.88
N GLY A 66 23.66 9.85 14.84
CA GLY A 66 24.87 10.67 14.69
C GLY A 66 25.80 10.12 13.59
N VAL A 67 26.05 8.81 13.59
CA VAL A 67 26.86 8.14 12.54
C VAL A 67 26.24 8.32 11.16
N ILE A 68 24.94 8.03 11.03
CA ILE A 68 24.22 8.15 9.74
C ILE A 68 24.32 9.59 9.20
N ARG A 69 24.12 10.59 10.06
CA ARG A 69 24.22 12.00 9.67
C ARG A 69 25.65 12.39 9.29
N ALA A 70 26.65 11.99 10.07
CA ALA A 70 28.05 12.33 9.81
C ALA A 70 28.53 11.78 8.47
N LYS A 71 28.20 10.51 8.16
CA LYS A 71 28.58 9.88 6.89
C LYS A 71 27.78 10.40 5.69
N GLY A 72 26.49 10.72 5.86
CA GLY A 72 25.65 11.26 4.79
C GLY A 72 26.05 12.65 4.29
N ILE A 73 26.77 13.45 5.08
CA ILE A 73 27.27 14.77 4.66
C ILE A 73 28.57 14.64 3.83
N GLY A 74 29.44 13.69 4.18
CA GLY A 74 30.75 13.53 3.55
C GLY A 74 30.82 12.51 2.42
N ASP A 75 29.72 11.83 2.11
CA ASP A 75 29.67 10.69 1.19
C ASP A 75 30.73 9.61 1.52
N HIS A 76 30.88 9.32 2.80
CA HIS A 76 31.91 8.41 3.33
C HIS A 76 31.39 6.99 3.56
N TRP A 77 30.43 6.56 2.75
CA TRP A 77 29.93 5.19 2.78
C TRP A 77 30.87 4.27 2.01
N VAL A 78 31.25 3.14 2.62
CA VAL A 78 32.09 2.14 1.95
C VAL A 78 31.26 1.30 0.99
N HIS A 79 30.00 1.04 1.35
CA HIS A 79 29.11 0.25 0.52
C HIS A 79 28.27 1.13 -0.42
N ASP A 80 28.35 0.76 -1.70
CA ASP A 80 27.43 1.21 -2.73
C ASP A 80 26.03 0.61 -2.51
N GLU A 81 25.00 1.38 -2.83
CA GLU A 81 23.61 0.94 -2.79
C GLU A 81 22.99 0.67 -4.17
N ASP A 82 23.79 0.75 -5.23
CA ASP A 82 23.44 0.42 -6.61
C ASP A 82 23.37 -1.11 -6.85
N ALA A 83 22.65 -1.83 -5.98
CA ALA A 83 22.29 -3.21 -6.25
C ALA A 83 21.42 -3.29 -7.52
N GLU A 84 21.49 -4.41 -8.24
CA GLU A 84 20.68 -4.61 -9.44
C GLU A 84 19.19 -4.30 -9.18
N PRO A 85 18.54 -3.54 -10.07
CA PRO A 85 17.18 -3.11 -9.87
C PRO A 85 16.24 -4.32 -9.84
N VAL A 86 15.74 -4.63 -8.64
CA VAL A 86 14.70 -5.63 -8.49
C VAL A 86 13.37 -5.02 -8.92
N HIS A 87 12.87 -5.48 -10.07
CA HIS A 87 11.57 -5.09 -10.61
C HIS A 87 10.46 -5.91 -9.97
N ASP A 88 9.99 -5.45 -8.80
CA ASP A 88 8.83 -6.01 -8.12
C ASP A 88 7.69 -4.97 -8.06
N LEU A 89 6.50 -5.37 -8.50
CA LEU A 89 5.33 -4.48 -8.56
C LEU A 89 4.90 -4.01 -7.17
N ALA A 90 4.93 -4.88 -6.16
CA ALA A 90 4.56 -4.52 -4.80
C ALA A 90 5.56 -3.52 -4.22
N VAL A 91 6.86 -3.83 -4.31
CA VAL A 91 7.93 -2.92 -3.82
C VAL A 91 7.88 -1.57 -4.55
N THR A 92 7.71 -1.59 -5.87
CA THR A 92 7.60 -0.36 -6.67
C THR A 92 6.38 0.46 -6.27
N GLY A 93 5.24 -0.18 -6.04
CA GLY A 93 4.04 0.48 -5.56
C GLY A 93 4.23 1.13 -4.19
N LEU A 94 4.83 0.42 -3.23
CA LEU A 94 5.14 0.95 -1.89
C LEU A 94 6.04 2.18 -1.94
N LEU A 95 7.09 2.14 -2.76
CA LEU A 95 8.02 3.26 -2.93
C LEU A 95 7.35 4.47 -3.59
N ARG A 96 6.49 4.25 -4.60
CA ARG A 96 5.70 5.34 -5.22
C ARG A 96 4.71 5.97 -4.25
N GLU A 97 4.09 5.16 -3.39
CA GLU A 97 3.18 5.64 -2.34
C GLU A 97 3.94 6.51 -1.32
N ALA A 98 5.11 6.07 -0.88
CA ALA A 98 5.97 6.82 0.03
C ALA A 98 6.51 8.12 -0.60
N GLU A 99 6.98 8.06 -1.84
CA GLU A 99 7.40 9.22 -2.63
C GLU A 99 6.26 10.24 -2.74
N TRP A 100 5.06 9.81 -3.14
CA TRP A 100 3.91 10.69 -3.29
C TRP A 100 3.53 11.36 -1.97
N ALA A 101 3.58 10.61 -0.85
CA ALA A 101 3.30 11.14 0.48
C ALA A 101 4.40 12.07 1.02
N ALA A 102 5.63 11.96 0.51
CA ALA A 102 6.77 12.79 0.88
C ALA A 102 6.88 14.07 0.04
N ARG A 103 6.35 14.06 -1.19
CA ARG A 103 6.43 15.16 -2.15
C ARG A 103 5.82 16.44 -1.57
N GLN A 104 6.66 17.43 -1.34
CA GLN A 104 6.26 18.81 -1.03
C GLN A 104 6.19 19.63 -2.34
N LYS A 105 5.62 20.83 -2.29
CA LYS A 105 5.45 21.68 -3.47
C LYS A 105 6.83 21.97 -4.11
N ASP A 106 6.97 21.58 -5.38
CA ASP A 106 8.14 21.82 -6.24
C ASP A 106 9.47 21.15 -5.78
N SER A 107 9.41 20.12 -4.93
CA SER A 107 10.60 19.34 -4.57
C SER A 107 10.88 18.23 -5.58
N ASP A 108 12.11 18.15 -6.06
CA ASP A 108 12.60 16.95 -6.73
C ASP A 108 12.69 15.82 -5.71
N VAL A 109 12.20 14.63 -6.08
CA VAL A 109 12.15 13.50 -5.15
C VAL A 109 13.25 12.51 -5.53
N PRO A 110 14.26 12.31 -4.65
CA PRO A 110 15.35 11.41 -4.97
C PRO A 110 14.85 9.98 -5.21
N PRO A 111 15.40 9.26 -6.20
CA PRO A 111 15.04 7.88 -6.46
C PRO A 111 15.48 6.96 -5.29
N PRO A 112 14.74 5.88 -5.01
CA PRO A 112 15.17 4.88 -4.06
C PRO A 112 16.28 3.98 -4.64
N THR A 113 17.27 3.64 -3.82
CA THR A 113 18.40 2.80 -4.22
C THR A 113 18.02 1.34 -4.46
N GLY A 114 18.89 0.59 -5.13
CA GLY A 114 18.71 -0.85 -5.34
C GLY A 114 18.71 -1.63 -4.02
N ALA A 115 19.59 -1.27 -3.09
CA ALA A 115 19.67 -1.88 -1.77
C ALA A 115 18.36 -1.70 -0.96
N LEU A 116 17.74 -0.52 -1.03
CA LEU A 116 16.44 -0.28 -0.39
C LEU A 116 15.33 -1.16 -1.00
N ARG A 117 15.30 -1.28 -2.33
CA ARG A 117 14.33 -2.16 -3.02
C ARG A 117 14.49 -3.62 -2.60
N ALA A 118 15.74 -4.10 -2.54
CA ALA A 118 16.05 -5.46 -2.09
C ALA A 118 15.64 -5.68 -0.63
N ALA A 119 15.91 -4.72 0.26
CA ALA A 119 15.50 -4.77 1.66
C ALA A 119 13.98 -4.83 1.83
N LEU A 120 13.22 -4.04 1.06
CA LEU A 120 11.76 -4.07 1.08
C LEU A 120 11.19 -5.39 0.57
N ARG A 121 11.76 -5.95 -0.51
CA ARG A 121 11.38 -7.28 -0.98
C ARG A 121 11.59 -8.33 0.11
N GLN A 122 12.75 -8.29 0.78
CA GLN A 122 13.05 -9.21 1.87
C GLN A 122 12.12 -9.03 3.07
N ALA A 123 11.74 -7.79 3.40
CA ALA A 123 10.74 -7.53 4.43
C ALA A 123 9.38 -8.18 4.13
N LEU A 124 8.92 -8.13 2.87
CA LEU A 124 7.69 -8.78 2.44
C LEU A 124 7.79 -10.32 2.50
N LEU A 125 8.95 -10.89 2.16
CA LEU A 125 9.19 -12.33 2.30
C LEU A 125 9.19 -12.76 3.77
N TYR A 126 9.87 -12.02 4.66
CA TYR A 126 9.82 -12.32 6.09
C TYR A 126 8.40 -12.24 6.66
N ALA A 127 7.60 -11.25 6.22
CA ALA A 127 6.22 -11.13 6.67
C ALA A 127 5.39 -12.37 6.33
N ASP A 128 5.59 -12.91 5.13
CA ASP A 128 4.95 -14.15 4.67
C ASP A 128 5.44 -15.38 5.44
N GLU A 129 6.75 -15.52 5.65
CA GLU A 129 7.33 -16.60 6.46
C GLU A 129 6.79 -16.62 7.89
N HIS A 130 6.49 -15.44 8.45
CA HIS A 130 5.88 -15.29 9.78
C HIS A 130 4.35 -15.44 9.76
N GLY A 131 3.73 -15.68 8.60
CA GLY A 131 2.29 -15.84 8.43
C GLY A 131 1.51 -14.54 8.68
N THR A 132 2.17 -13.38 8.48
CA THR A 132 1.53 -12.08 8.67
C THR A 132 1.06 -11.52 7.33
N PRO A 133 -0.16 -10.95 7.26
CA PRO A 133 -0.72 -10.45 6.00
C PRO A 133 -0.06 -9.16 5.49
N ARG A 134 0.92 -8.60 6.21
CA ARG A 134 1.63 -7.37 5.87
C ARG A 134 2.97 -7.27 6.59
N ALA A 135 3.96 -6.65 5.95
CA ALA A 135 5.24 -6.39 6.58
C ALA A 135 5.13 -5.22 7.58
N ASN A 136 5.63 -5.43 8.80
CA ASN A 136 5.66 -4.42 9.86
C ASN A 136 7.10 -3.90 10.06
N THR A 137 7.33 -3.06 11.06
CA THR A 137 8.67 -2.47 11.30
C THR A 137 9.74 -3.51 11.66
N ALA A 138 9.39 -4.62 12.30
CA ALA A 138 10.32 -5.72 12.58
C ALA A 138 10.74 -6.43 11.28
N HIS A 139 9.78 -6.73 10.39
CA HIS A 139 10.05 -7.26 9.05
C HIS A 139 10.92 -6.32 8.22
N LEU A 140 10.63 -5.01 8.28
CA LEU A 140 11.44 -3.99 7.60
C LEU A 140 12.89 -4.00 8.11
N LEU A 141 13.11 -4.02 9.43
CA LEU A 141 14.46 -4.09 10.00
C LEU A 141 15.16 -5.40 9.65
N MET A 142 14.46 -6.54 9.68
CA MET A 142 15.01 -7.82 9.21
C MET A 142 15.43 -7.74 7.72
N GLY A 143 14.63 -7.09 6.87
CA GLY A 143 14.93 -6.84 5.46
C GLY A 143 16.14 -5.93 5.26
N LEU A 144 16.23 -4.81 5.99
CA LEU A 144 17.39 -3.91 5.98
C LEU A 144 18.68 -4.64 6.40
N LEU A 145 18.56 -5.56 7.35
CA LEU A 145 19.66 -6.38 7.86
C LEU A 145 19.83 -7.70 7.10
N HIS A 146 19.14 -7.94 5.98
CA HIS A 146 19.28 -9.19 5.23
C HIS A 146 20.60 -9.24 4.43
N SER A 147 20.98 -8.14 3.78
CA SER A 147 22.26 -8.04 3.07
C SER A 147 23.33 -7.41 3.98
N PRO A 148 24.55 -7.98 4.06
CA PRO A 148 25.67 -7.34 4.76
C PRO A 148 26.26 -6.14 4.00
N GLN A 149 25.91 -5.96 2.73
CA GLN A 149 26.47 -4.94 1.84
C GLN A 149 25.47 -3.81 1.63
N ASN A 150 25.18 -3.05 2.68
CA ASN A 150 24.38 -1.82 2.59
C ASN A 150 24.74 -0.83 3.70
N ARG A 151 24.27 0.41 3.57
CA ARG A 151 24.62 1.50 4.50
C ARG A 151 23.97 1.36 5.87
N ALA A 152 22.79 0.72 5.96
CA ALA A 152 22.19 0.38 7.25
C ALA A 152 23.09 -0.56 8.08
N HIS A 153 23.62 -1.62 7.47
CA HIS A 153 24.55 -2.54 8.11
C HIS A 153 25.87 -1.85 8.48
N GLU A 154 26.38 -0.98 7.60
CA GLU A 154 27.58 -0.19 7.88
C GLU A 154 27.39 0.68 9.12
N ALA A 155 26.22 1.32 9.29
CA ALA A 155 25.90 2.12 10.47
C ALA A 155 25.88 1.27 11.77
N LEU A 156 25.35 0.04 11.72
CA LEU A 156 25.41 -0.89 12.87
C LEU A 156 26.85 -1.21 13.25
N ARG A 157 27.71 -1.50 12.25
CA ARG A 157 29.12 -1.84 12.46
C ARG A 157 29.88 -0.69 13.13
N GLU A 158 29.68 0.54 12.67
CA GLU A 158 30.30 1.73 13.29
C GLU A 158 29.87 1.91 14.76
N CYS A 159 28.63 1.54 15.08
CA CYS A 159 28.13 1.55 16.46
C CYS A 159 28.44 0.28 17.26
N ARG A 160 29.22 -0.66 16.70
CA ARG A 160 29.55 -1.96 17.31
C ARG A 160 28.30 -2.76 17.73
N VAL A 161 27.23 -2.65 16.94
CA VAL A 161 26.01 -3.45 17.11
C VAL A 161 26.13 -4.70 16.25
N ASP A 162 26.08 -5.87 16.88
CA ASP A 162 26.12 -7.14 16.15
C ASP A 162 24.80 -7.37 15.39
N ARG A 163 24.93 -7.54 14.07
CA ARG A 163 23.79 -7.77 13.17
C ARG A 163 23.05 -9.07 13.51
N SER A 164 23.78 -10.15 13.76
CA SER A 164 23.21 -11.47 14.03
C SER A 164 22.41 -11.45 15.32
N ASP A 165 22.92 -10.76 16.35
CA ASP A 165 22.21 -10.58 17.62
C ASP A 165 20.93 -9.75 17.45
N VAL A 166 20.93 -8.72 16.60
CA VAL A 166 19.70 -7.97 16.29
C VAL A 166 18.68 -8.87 15.57
N LEU A 167 19.12 -9.60 14.54
CA LEU A 167 18.25 -10.50 13.79
C LEU A 167 17.65 -11.60 14.68
N ALA A 168 18.47 -12.25 15.52
CA ALA A 168 18.02 -13.28 16.44
C ALA A 168 16.97 -12.74 17.42
N ARG A 169 17.16 -11.53 17.95
CA ARG A 169 16.18 -10.87 18.82
C ARG A 169 14.88 -10.55 18.08
N LEU A 170 14.94 -10.09 16.83
CA LEU A 170 13.74 -9.79 16.03
C LEU A 170 12.92 -11.05 15.74
N GLN A 171 13.55 -12.17 15.39
CA GLN A 171 12.87 -13.43 15.07
C GLN A 171 12.02 -13.97 16.23
N VAL A 172 12.50 -13.78 17.47
CA VAL A 172 11.76 -14.21 18.67
C VAL A 172 10.87 -13.12 19.26
N HIS A 173 10.99 -11.87 18.80
CA HIS A 173 10.20 -10.77 19.33
C HIS A 173 8.71 -10.91 18.94
N PRO A 174 7.76 -10.65 19.87
CA PRO A 174 6.33 -10.76 19.57
C PRO A 174 5.89 -9.92 18.38
N SER A 175 6.47 -8.73 18.21
CA SER A 175 6.13 -7.83 17.10
C SER A 175 6.39 -8.42 15.72
N ALA A 176 7.27 -9.42 15.56
CA ALA A 176 7.46 -10.08 14.25
C ALA A 176 6.22 -10.92 13.85
N ARG A 177 5.37 -11.31 14.81
CA ARG A 177 4.14 -12.08 14.55
C ARG A 177 2.88 -11.22 14.55
N GLU A 178 3.02 -9.93 14.84
CA GLU A 178 1.91 -8.99 14.85
C GLU A 178 1.79 -8.33 13.46
N PRO A 179 0.58 -8.20 12.88
CA PRO A 179 0.43 -7.56 11.58
C PRO A 179 0.78 -6.06 11.59
N GLY A 180 0.90 -5.41 12.76
CA GLY A 180 1.03 -3.95 12.86
C GLY A 180 -0.25 -3.21 12.46
N GLU A 181 -0.22 -1.87 12.49
CA GLU A 181 -1.39 -1.10 12.06
C GLU A 181 -1.64 -1.25 10.54
N PRO A 182 -2.91 -1.35 10.12
CA PRO A 182 -3.26 -1.35 8.70
C PRO A 182 -2.86 -0.04 8.01
N PRO A 183 -2.58 -0.07 6.69
CA PRO A 183 -2.16 1.11 5.93
C PRO A 183 -3.18 2.25 6.00
N ARG A 184 -2.76 3.47 5.62
CA ARG A 184 -3.56 4.70 5.79
C ARG A 184 -4.96 4.62 5.15
N THR A 185 -5.11 3.93 4.03
CA THR A 185 -6.42 3.66 3.39
C THR A 185 -7.00 2.32 3.84
N ASP A 186 -7.11 2.11 5.15
CA ASP A 186 -7.82 0.94 5.67
C ASP A 186 -9.33 1.09 5.45
N THR A 187 -9.76 0.67 4.27
CA THR A 187 -11.16 0.70 3.85
C THR A 187 -12.00 -0.16 4.77
N ALA A 188 -11.51 -1.35 5.15
CA ALA A 188 -12.18 -2.26 6.09
C ALA A 188 -12.38 -1.61 7.47
N ARG A 189 -11.36 -1.00 8.08
CA ARG A 189 -11.50 -0.28 9.37
C ARG A 189 -12.45 0.89 9.27
N THR A 190 -12.48 1.60 8.15
CA THR A 190 -13.41 2.71 7.94
C THR A 190 -14.85 2.20 7.88
N LEU A 191 -15.11 1.14 7.11
CA LEU A 191 -16.41 0.47 7.05
C LEU A 191 -16.82 -0.12 8.42
N ARG A 192 -15.87 -0.69 9.17
CA ARG A 192 -16.08 -1.17 10.55
C ARG A 192 -16.53 -0.05 11.47
N LYS A 193 -15.87 1.11 11.42
CA LYS A 193 -16.25 2.30 12.21
C LYS A 193 -17.65 2.81 11.84
N MET A 194 -18.06 2.64 10.59
CA MET A 194 -19.40 2.99 10.11
C MET A 194 -20.46 1.93 10.44
N GLY A 195 -20.10 0.79 11.04
CA GLY A 195 -21.03 -0.29 11.36
C GLY A 195 -21.49 -1.08 10.13
N LEU A 196 -20.73 -1.06 9.04
CA LEU A 196 -21.07 -1.71 7.77
C LEU A 196 -20.51 -3.12 7.61
N LEU A 197 -19.80 -3.62 8.63
CA LEU A 197 -19.22 -4.96 8.67
C LEU A 197 -19.84 -5.77 9.82
N THR A 198 -19.86 -7.09 9.66
CA THR A 198 -20.35 -8.05 10.65
C THR A 198 -19.52 -8.04 11.94
N GLY A 199 -20.12 -8.45 13.06
CA GLY A 199 -19.38 -8.71 14.31
C GLY A 199 -19.26 -7.55 15.31
N ARG A 200 -19.75 -6.34 15.00
CA ARG A 200 -19.83 -5.24 15.99
C ARG A 200 -21.10 -4.40 15.82
N ARG A 201 -21.80 -4.12 16.93
CA ARG A 201 -22.84 -3.08 16.99
C ARG A 201 -22.16 -1.70 16.87
N GLY A 202 -21.98 -1.21 15.65
CA GLY A 202 -21.72 0.21 15.43
C GLY A 202 -22.90 1.02 15.99
N GLN A 203 -22.61 2.14 16.68
CA GLN A 203 -23.63 3.01 17.29
C GLN A 203 -24.46 3.79 16.26
N LEU A 204 -24.02 3.85 15.00
CA LEU A 204 -24.73 4.52 13.91
C LEU A 204 -25.44 3.49 13.06
N SER A 205 -26.76 3.62 12.90
CA SER A 205 -27.52 2.74 12.02
C SER A 205 -27.08 2.96 10.57
N VAL A 206 -26.98 1.88 9.79
CA VAL A 206 -26.71 1.92 8.33
C VAL A 206 -27.65 2.90 7.63
N ARG A 207 -28.91 3.00 8.11
CA ARG A 207 -29.90 3.97 7.65
C ARG A 207 -29.51 5.43 7.88
N LEU A 208 -28.88 5.77 9.01
CA LEU A 208 -28.42 7.13 9.28
C LEU A 208 -27.22 7.50 8.40
N VAL A 209 -26.30 6.55 8.21
CA VAL A 209 -25.18 6.71 7.27
C VAL A 209 -25.71 6.87 5.84
N ALA A 210 -26.64 6.02 5.40
CA ALA A 210 -27.30 6.15 4.09
C ALA A 210 -28.07 7.48 3.95
N LYS A 211 -28.69 7.99 5.01
CA LYS A 211 -29.37 9.30 4.97
C LYS A 211 -28.40 10.48 4.84
N LEU A 212 -27.22 10.39 5.47
CA LEU A 212 -26.21 11.44 5.41
C LEU A 212 -25.48 11.50 4.07
N PHE A 213 -25.31 10.34 3.42
CA PHE A 213 -24.48 10.24 2.23
C PHE A 213 -25.25 9.84 0.95
N GLY A 214 -26.53 9.49 1.05
CA GLY A 214 -27.34 8.90 -0.02
C GLY A 214 -27.27 7.37 -0.04
N ASN A 215 -28.23 6.71 -0.70
CA ASN A 215 -28.47 5.24 -0.75
C ASN A 215 -27.33 4.38 -1.34
N GLY A 216 -26.13 4.94 -1.53
CA GLY A 216 -25.00 4.24 -2.14
C GLY A 216 -23.61 4.73 -1.77
N ALA A 217 -23.52 5.74 -0.93
CA ALA A 217 -22.27 6.45 -0.76
C ALA A 217 -21.22 5.80 0.16
N PRO A 218 -21.52 4.97 1.17
CA PRO A 218 -20.47 4.59 2.12
C PRO A 218 -19.38 3.70 1.54
N VAL A 219 -19.75 2.73 0.69
CA VAL A 219 -18.77 1.89 -0.03
C VAL A 219 -17.98 2.75 -1.02
N PHE A 220 -18.64 3.62 -1.79
CA PHE A 220 -17.95 4.47 -2.75
C PHE A 220 -17.03 5.51 -2.09
N MET A 221 -17.35 5.96 -0.87
CA MET A 221 -16.50 6.85 -0.08
C MET A 221 -15.15 6.20 0.28
N VAL A 222 -15.13 4.89 0.55
CA VAL A 222 -13.88 4.18 0.86
C VAL A 222 -13.15 3.70 -0.39
N LEU A 223 -13.88 3.39 -1.46
CA LEU A 223 -13.26 2.94 -2.72
C LEU A 223 -12.52 4.06 -3.46
N ARG A 224 -12.96 5.32 -3.38
CA ARG A 224 -12.28 6.43 -4.08
C ARG A 224 -10.84 6.67 -3.58
N PRO A 225 -10.58 6.82 -2.26
CA PRO A 225 -9.22 6.89 -1.74
C PRO A 225 -8.37 5.67 -2.11
N GLU A 226 -8.96 4.48 -2.09
CA GLU A 226 -8.24 3.25 -2.47
C GLU A 226 -7.93 3.22 -3.97
N ALA A 227 -8.85 3.61 -4.85
CA ALA A 227 -8.60 3.71 -6.29
C ALA A 227 -7.47 4.70 -6.59
N ARG A 228 -7.44 5.83 -5.88
CA ARG A 228 -6.32 6.78 -5.96
C ARG A 228 -5.00 6.14 -5.53
N ARG A 229 -5.00 5.40 -4.43
CA ARG A 229 -3.81 4.67 -3.96
C ARG A 229 -3.32 3.67 -5.01
N GLN A 230 -4.22 2.94 -5.66
CA GLN A 230 -3.86 2.02 -6.74
C GLN A 230 -3.24 2.76 -7.93
N ALA A 231 -3.80 3.91 -8.34
CA ALA A 231 -3.21 4.74 -9.39
C ALA A 231 -1.80 5.23 -9.04
N ILE A 232 -1.58 5.67 -7.79
CA ILE A 232 -0.25 6.06 -7.28
C ILE A 232 0.73 4.90 -7.35
N ARG A 233 0.33 3.70 -6.87
CA ARG A 233 1.17 2.51 -6.87
C ARG A 233 1.57 2.08 -8.28
N LEU A 234 0.64 2.19 -9.24
CA LEU A 234 0.91 1.89 -10.64
C LEU A 234 1.67 3.01 -11.37
N GLY A 235 1.80 4.20 -10.76
CA GLY A 235 2.53 5.33 -11.35
C GLY A 235 1.73 6.03 -12.44
N HIS A 236 0.41 5.92 -12.40
CA HIS A 236 -0.50 6.59 -13.32
C HIS A 236 -0.82 8.00 -12.81
N GLY A 237 -1.14 8.91 -13.73
CA GLY A 237 -1.37 10.32 -13.44
C GLY A 237 -2.81 10.67 -13.08
N GLU A 238 -3.74 9.75 -13.29
CA GLU A 238 -5.16 9.96 -13.05
C GLU A 238 -5.82 8.69 -12.52
N VAL A 239 -6.89 8.85 -11.74
CA VAL A 239 -7.74 7.74 -11.31
C VAL A 239 -8.72 7.42 -12.43
N THR A 240 -8.80 6.15 -12.79
CA THR A 240 -9.60 5.65 -13.92
C THR A 240 -10.52 4.52 -13.45
N THR A 241 -11.43 4.06 -14.32
CA THR A 241 -12.32 2.93 -14.03
C THR A 241 -11.57 1.64 -13.71
N ALA A 242 -10.40 1.40 -14.32
CA ALA A 242 -9.52 0.28 -13.96
C ALA A 242 -9.06 0.36 -12.50
N HIS A 243 -8.65 1.55 -12.03
CA HIS A 243 -8.25 1.75 -10.63
C HIS A 243 -9.40 1.54 -9.64
N LEU A 244 -10.62 1.88 -10.05
CA LEU A 244 -11.80 1.65 -9.22
C LEU A 244 -12.13 0.16 -9.11
N LEU A 245 -11.92 -0.62 -10.18
CA LEU A 245 -12.00 -2.07 -10.13
C LEU A 245 -10.91 -2.68 -9.21
N LEU A 246 -9.67 -2.20 -9.31
CA LEU A 246 -8.59 -2.60 -8.39
C LEU A 246 -8.94 -2.28 -6.93
N ALA A 247 -9.60 -1.16 -6.66
CA ALA A 247 -10.06 -0.81 -5.31
C ALA A 247 -11.11 -1.79 -4.77
N VAL A 248 -12.01 -2.30 -5.63
CA VAL A 248 -12.98 -3.34 -5.24
C VAL A 248 -12.28 -4.64 -4.87
N LEU A 249 -11.29 -5.07 -5.64
CA LEU A 249 -10.48 -6.25 -5.34
C LEU A 249 -9.66 -6.07 -4.05
N ALA A 250 -9.04 -4.89 -3.87
CA ALA A 250 -8.26 -4.57 -2.67
C ALA A 250 -9.13 -4.56 -1.41
N LEU A 251 -10.36 -4.05 -1.48
CA LEU A 251 -11.31 -4.10 -0.37
C LEU A 251 -11.66 -5.54 0.01
N ASP A 252 -11.90 -6.43 -0.96
CA ASP A 252 -12.19 -7.84 -0.68
C ASP A 252 -10.99 -8.58 -0.05
N GLU A 253 -9.77 -8.33 -0.52
CA GLU A 253 -8.56 -8.87 0.12
C GLU A 253 -8.41 -8.35 1.56
N GLN A 254 -8.66 -7.06 1.80
CA GLN A 254 -8.63 -6.47 3.14
C GLN A 254 -9.67 -7.09 4.08
N LEU A 255 -10.91 -7.28 3.61
CA LEU A 255 -11.98 -7.92 4.38
C LEU A 255 -11.66 -9.39 4.67
N THR A 256 -11.17 -10.13 3.66
CA THR A 256 -10.77 -11.53 3.80
C THR A 256 -9.64 -11.68 4.83
N ALA A 257 -8.59 -10.87 4.72
CA ALA A 257 -7.47 -10.88 5.65
C ALA A 257 -7.87 -10.50 7.08
N ALA A 258 -8.90 -9.66 7.25
CA ALA A 258 -9.45 -9.30 8.54
C ALA A 258 -10.45 -10.33 9.09
N GLY A 259 -10.85 -11.35 8.31
CA GLY A 259 -11.93 -12.27 8.66
C GLY A 259 -13.29 -11.59 8.75
N GLU A 260 -13.48 -10.50 8.00
CA GLU A 260 -14.67 -9.66 8.05
C GLU A 260 -15.55 -9.83 6.81
N ARG A 261 -16.83 -9.52 6.99
CA ARG A 261 -17.83 -9.52 5.91
C ARG A 261 -18.70 -8.29 6.02
N PHE A 262 -19.27 -7.83 4.90
CA PHE A 262 -20.31 -6.81 4.91
C PHE A 262 -21.51 -7.20 5.78
N SER A 263 -22.18 -6.21 6.35
CA SER A 263 -23.43 -6.42 7.10
C SER A 263 -24.49 -7.08 6.19
N PRO A 264 -25.51 -7.77 6.75
CA PRO A 264 -26.54 -8.45 5.95
C PRO A 264 -27.23 -7.53 4.93
N GLU A 265 -27.38 -6.25 5.25
CA GLU A 265 -27.98 -5.25 4.36
C GLU A 265 -27.13 -4.97 3.12
N LEU A 266 -25.80 -5.03 3.22
CA LEU A 266 -24.86 -4.77 2.12
C LEU A 266 -24.34 -6.03 1.45
N ALA A 267 -24.36 -7.17 2.16
CA ALA A 267 -23.78 -8.42 1.68
C ALA A 267 -24.42 -8.88 0.37
N GLY A 268 -25.74 -8.71 0.21
CA GLY A 268 -26.46 -9.09 -1.00
C GLY A 268 -26.16 -8.22 -2.24
N SER A 269 -25.59 -7.02 -2.06
CA SER A 269 -25.23 -6.11 -3.15
C SER A 269 -23.73 -5.84 -3.27
N SER A 270 -22.91 -6.61 -2.56
CA SER A 270 -21.45 -6.43 -2.50
C SER A 270 -20.67 -7.71 -2.79
N THR A 271 -21.08 -8.46 -3.82
CA THR A 271 -20.50 -9.75 -4.21
C THR A 271 -19.51 -9.67 -5.39
N ALA A 272 -19.31 -8.49 -5.97
CA ALA A 272 -18.54 -8.29 -7.20
C ALA A 272 -17.13 -8.88 -7.16
N ALA A 273 -16.38 -8.62 -6.08
CA ALA A 273 -15.02 -9.15 -5.95
C ALA A 273 -15.00 -10.68 -5.83
N GLU A 274 -15.99 -11.27 -5.14
CA GLU A 274 -16.14 -12.72 -5.07
C GLU A 274 -16.38 -13.33 -6.46
N ARG A 275 -17.28 -12.71 -7.25
CA ARG A 275 -17.55 -13.13 -8.64
C ARG A 275 -16.31 -13.03 -9.54
N LEU A 276 -15.52 -11.98 -9.38
CA LEU A 276 -14.25 -11.83 -10.12
C LEU A 276 -13.23 -12.91 -9.70
N ARG A 277 -13.12 -13.18 -8.40
CA ARG A 277 -12.21 -14.19 -7.85
C ARG A 277 -12.57 -15.60 -8.31
N THR A 278 -13.85 -15.96 -8.41
CA THR A 278 -14.26 -17.28 -8.93
C THR A 278 -13.89 -17.48 -10.41
N ARG A 279 -13.58 -16.39 -11.13
CA ARG A 279 -13.02 -16.39 -12.49
C ARG A 279 -11.49 -16.26 -12.52
N GLY A 280 -10.82 -16.39 -11.37
CA GLY A 280 -9.36 -16.33 -11.27
C GLY A 280 -8.77 -14.92 -11.29
N VAL A 281 -9.60 -13.86 -11.22
CA VAL A 281 -9.10 -12.49 -11.13
C VAL A 281 -8.58 -12.23 -9.72
N THR A 282 -7.29 -11.91 -9.62
CA THR A 282 -6.65 -11.47 -8.38
C THR A 282 -6.26 -10.01 -8.47
N LEU A 283 -6.09 -9.31 -7.33
CA LEU A 283 -5.60 -7.93 -7.34
C LEU A 283 -4.25 -7.83 -8.04
N HIS A 284 -3.35 -8.80 -7.81
CA HIS A 284 -2.03 -8.80 -8.42
C HIS A 284 -2.09 -8.94 -9.95
N ALA A 285 -2.86 -9.90 -10.46
CA ALA A 285 -2.99 -10.12 -11.90
C ALA A 285 -3.62 -8.88 -12.58
N ALA A 286 -4.67 -8.32 -11.97
CA ALA A 286 -5.31 -7.10 -12.46
C ALA A 286 -4.38 -5.89 -12.41
N ALA A 287 -3.62 -5.70 -11.33
CA ALA A 287 -2.65 -4.62 -11.22
C ALA A 287 -1.53 -4.74 -12.26
N SER A 288 -1.05 -5.97 -12.53
CA SER A 288 -0.06 -6.21 -13.57
C SER A 288 -0.60 -5.90 -14.97
N ALA A 289 -1.84 -6.32 -15.28
CA ALA A 289 -2.44 -6.03 -16.58
C ALA A 289 -2.77 -4.54 -16.75
N ALA A 290 -3.09 -3.83 -15.67
CA ALA A 290 -3.36 -2.40 -15.71
C ALA A 290 -2.14 -1.55 -16.09
N LEU A 291 -0.91 -2.03 -15.87
CA LEU A 291 0.32 -1.32 -16.27
C LEU A 291 0.45 -1.14 -17.78
N ASP A 292 0.01 -2.14 -18.55
CA ASP A 292 0.09 -2.11 -20.01
C ASP A 292 -1.10 -1.33 -20.61
N LEU A 293 -2.21 -1.26 -19.86
CA LEU A 293 -3.45 -0.66 -20.31
C LEU A 293 -3.52 0.86 -20.09
N VAL A 294 -2.96 1.35 -18.97
CA VAL A 294 -2.98 2.77 -18.62
C VAL A 294 -1.57 3.32 -18.74
N PRO A 295 -1.34 4.37 -19.56
CA PRO A 295 0.00 4.91 -19.72
C PRO A 295 0.51 5.49 -18.40
N ALA A 296 1.78 5.25 -18.10
CA ALA A 296 2.47 5.93 -17.03
C ALA A 296 2.46 7.44 -17.28
N ALA A 297 2.24 8.23 -16.23
CA ALA A 297 2.25 9.67 -16.39
C ALA A 297 3.66 10.22 -16.52
N GLU A 298 3.88 11.05 -17.53
CA GLU A 298 5.12 11.84 -17.67
C GLU A 298 5.28 12.78 -16.48
N ASN A 299 4.17 13.39 -16.02
CA ASN A 299 4.13 14.26 -14.85
C ASN A 299 3.35 13.61 -13.72
N ARG A 300 4.07 13.26 -12.63
CA ARG A 300 3.43 12.65 -11.47
C ARG A 300 2.58 13.67 -10.70
N PRO A 301 1.33 13.34 -10.34
CA PRO A 301 0.45 14.27 -9.64
C PRO A 301 0.97 14.58 -8.23
N ARG A 302 0.68 15.79 -7.74
CA ARG A 302 1.11 16.25 -6.42
C ARG A 302 0.28 15.59 -5.31
N ALA A 303 0.79 15.65 -4.08
CA ALA A 303 0.01 15.30 -2.90
C ALA A 303 -1.22 16.22 -2.79
N GLY A 304 -2.42 15.64 -2.79
CA GLY A 304 -3.70 16.37 -2.74
C GLY A 304 -4.30 16.73 -4.11
N GLU A 305 -3.50 16.74 -5.18
CA GLU A 305 -3.93 17.00 -6.55
C GLU A 305 -3.80 15.70 -7.35
N PHE A 306 -4.80 14.83 -7.28
CA PHE A 306 -4.82 13.60 -8.08
C PHE A 306 -6.13 13.55 -8.87
N PRO A 307 -6.10 13.88 -10.18
CA PRO A 307 -7.30 14.04 -10.97
C PRO A 307 -8.06 12.71 -11.09
N GLU A 308 -9.37 12.82 -11.12
CA GLU A 308 -10.28 11.71 -11.41
C GLU A 308 -10.79 11.88 -12.84
N ASN A 309 -10.66 10.82 -13.64
CA ASN A 309 -11.12 10.83 -15.03
C ASN A 309 -12.65 11.01 -15.09
N GLY A 310 -13.14 11.74 -16.09
CA GLY A 310 -14.57 12.01 -16.27
C GLY A 310 -15.43 10.74 -16.36
N ALA A 311 -14.92 9.67 -16.98
CA ALA A 311 -15.60 8.38 -17.06
C ALA A 311 -15.80 7.74 -15.67
N LEU A 312 -14.80 7.86 -14.77
CA LEU A 312 -14.93 7.37 -13.39
C LEU A 312 -16.04 8.10 -12.64
N LEU A 313 -16.10 9.44 -12.76
CA LEU A 313 -17.15 10.24 -12.11
C LEU A 313 -18.55 9.90 -12.65
N LYS A 314 -18.65 9.68 -13.97
CA LYS A 314 -19.89 9.25 -14.62
C LYS A 314 -20.34 7.88 -14.12
N VAL A 315 -19.44 6.90 -14.06
CA VAL A 315 -19.74 5.55 -13.52
C VAL A 315 -20.22 5.62 -12.07
N LEU A 316 -19.51 6.34 -11.20
CA LEU A 316 -19.92 6.50 -9.80
C LEU A 316 -21.29 7.15 -9.66
N THR A 317 -21.60 8.14 -10.52
CA THR A 317 -22.88 8.84 -10.51
C THR A 317 -24.00 7.93 -10.98
N LYS A 318 -23.81 7.20 -12.09
CA LYS A 318 -24.78 6.22 -12.59
C LYS A 318 -25.03 5.10 -11.57
N ALA A 319 -23.98 4.59 -10.93
CA ALA A 319 -24.12 3.53 -9.92
C ALA A 319 -24.94 3.98 -8.71
N ARG A 320 -24.76 5.23 -8.26
CA ARG A 320 -25.59 5.80 -7.20
C ARG A 320 -27.05 5.92 -7.62
N TRP A 321 -27.30 6.46 -8.81
CA TRP A 321 -28.64 6.64 -9.35
C TRP A 321 -29.35 5.28 -9.51
N ARG A 322 -28.69 4.28 -10.12
CA ARG A 322 -29.25 2.94 -10.30
C ARG A 322 -29.58 2.27 -8.98
N ALA A 323 -28.73 2.42 -7.95
CA ALA A 323 -29.02 1.89 -6.63
C ALA A 323 -30.26 2.56 -6.00
N GLU A 324 -30.38 3.88 -6.13
CA GLU A 324 -31.51 4.65 -5.64
C GLU A 324 -32.83 4.27 -6.34
N GLU A 325 -32.83 4.17 -7.67
CA GLU A 325 -34.00 3.74 -8.45
C GLU A 325 -34.50 2.36 -8.06
N ASN A 326 -33.57 1.44 -7.78
CA ASN A 326 -33.92 0.06 -7.40
C ASN A 326 -34.21 -0.08 -5.90
N GLY A 327 -34.07 0.98 -5.10
CA GLY A 327 -34.24 0.92 -3.65
C GLY A 327 -33.26 -0.03 -2.94
N VAL A 328 -32.10 -0.28 -3.55
CA VAL A 328 -31.05 -1.15 -3.00
C VAL A 328 -29.86 -0.33 -2.52
N PRO A 329 -29.09 -0.81 -1.53
CA PRO A 329 -27.82 -0.17 -1.19
C PRO A 329 -26.84 -0.25 -2.36
N ALA A 330 -26.18 0.86 -2.72
CA ALA A 330 -25.09 0.80 -3.71
C ALA A 330 -23.85 0.15 -3.09
N GLY A 331 -23.79 -1.17 -3.24
CA GLY A 331 -22.62 -1.98 -2.98
C GLY A 331 -21.75 -2.13 -4.23
N THR A 332 -20.82 -3.06 -4.18
CA THR A 332 -19.86 -3.28 -5.27
C THR A 332 -20.50 -3.89 -6.53
N ASP A 333 -21.68 -4.50 -6.43
CA ASP A 333 -22.35 -5.14 -7.58
C ASP A 333 -22.91 -4.14 -8.57
N VAL A 334 -23.63 -3.13 -8.08
CA VAL A 334 -24.12 -2.03 -8.92
C VAL A 334 -22.95 -1.27 -9.55
N LEU A 335 -21.86 -1.11 -8.79
CA LEU A 335 -20.65 -0.48 -9.31
C LEU A 335 -20.00 -1.30 -10.43
N LEU A 336 -19.86 -2.61 -10.26
CA LEU A 336 -19.30 -3.48 -11.29
C LEU A 336 -20.17 -3.43 -12.56
N ALA A 337 -21.50 -3.51 -12.43
CA ALA A 337 -22.40 -3.40 -13.58
C ALA A 337 -22.20 -2.08 -14.35
N GLU A 338 -22.02 -0.95 -13.66
CA GLU A 338 -21.78 0.34 -14.33
C GLU A 338 -20.36 0.48 -14.88
N LEU A 339 -19.36 -0.16 -14.26
CA LEU A 339 -18.01 -0.24 -14.80
C LEU A 339 -17.98 -1.00 -16.14
N LEU A 340 -18.75 -2.08 -16.24
CA LEU A 340 -18.87 -2.91 -17.44
C LEU A 340 -19.74 -2.27 -18.52
N ALA A 341 -20.75 -1.49 -18.14
CA ALA A 341 -21.64 -0.79 -19.07
C ALA A 341 -21.02 0.49 -19.67
N GLU A 342 -19.87 0.96 -19.18
CA GLU A 342 -19.20 2.13 -19.74
C GLU A 342 -18.47 1.73 -21.04
N PRO A 343 -18.87 2.28 -22.21
CA PRO A 343 -18.28 1.92 -23.49
C PRO A 343 -16.81 2.31 -23.51
N ASP A 344 -15.97 1.44 -24.06
CA ASP A 344 -14.51 1.60 -24.10
C ASP A 344 -13.89 1.83 -22.71
N GLY A 345 -14.58 1.39 -21.66
CA GLY A 345 -14.16 1.54 -20.28
C GLY A 345 -12.93 0.69 -19.97
N LEU A 346 -11.92 1.31 -19.34
CA LEU A 346 -10.68 0.63 -18.95
C LEU A 346 -10.91 -0.55 -17.98
N ALA A 347 -12.01 -0.57 -17.22
CA ALA A 347 -12.36 -1.73 -16.39
C ALA A 347 -12.77 -2.96 -17.23
N GLY A 348 -13.59 -2.78 -18.27
CA GLY A 348 -13.97 -3.86 -19.19
C GLY A 348 -12.77 -4.35 -20.02
N ALA A 349 -11.96 -3.42 -20.51
CA ALA A 349 -10.72 -3.74 -21.22
C ALA A 349 -9.73 -4.52 -20.33
N LEU A 350 -9.60 -4.14 -19.06
CA LEU A 350 -8.77 -4.85 -18.08
C LEU A 350 -9.26 -6.29 -17.87
N LEU A 351 -10.57 -6.50 -17.67
CA LEU A 351 -11.12 -7.84 -17.47
C LEU A 351 -11.03 -8.71 -18.72
N THR A 352 -11.25 -8.12 -19.90
CA THR A 352 -11.06 -8.80 -21.19
C THR A 352 -9.60 -9.24 -21.37
N GLY A 353 -8.63 -8.38 -21.02
CA GLY A 353 -7.20 -8.71 -21.05
C GLY A 353 -6.80 -9.83 -20.10
N LEU A 354 -7.59 -10.08 -19.04
CA LEU A 354 -7.43 -11.21 -18.12
C LEU A 354 -8.19 -12.47 -18.59
N GLY A 355 -8.84 -12.44 -19.75
CA GLY A 355 -9.61 -13.56 -20.29
C GLY A 355 -10.97 -13.77 -19.61
N VAL A 356 -11.52 -12.73 -18.96
CA VAL A 356 -12.84 -12.79 -18.35
C VAL A 356 -13.89 -12.33 -19.35
N ASP A 357 -14.89 -13.17 -19.58
CA ASP A 357 -16.11 -12.78 -20.28
C ASP A 357 -16.92 -11.82 -19.40
N THR A 358 -17.11 -10.58 -19.86
CA THR A 358 -17.80 -9.55 -19.10
C THR A 358 -19.31 -9.72 -19.10
N ASP A 359 -19.87 -10.41 -20.10
CA ASP A 359 -21.32 -10.65 -20.20
C ASP A 359 -21.79 -11.64 -19.11
N ASP A 360 -20.88 -12.50 -18.66
CA ASP A 360 -21.08 -13.45 -17.56
C ASP A 360 -21.08 -12.82 -16.16
N LEU A 361 -20.67 -11.55 -16.04
CA LEU A 361 -20.52 -10.85 -14.75
C LEU A 361 -21.71 -9.96 -14.39
N VAL A 362 -22.56 -9.63 -15.36
CA VAL A 362 -23.76 -8.79 -15.21
C VAL A 362 -24.98 -9.69 -15.07
#